data_AF-C7GIF4-F1
#
_entry.id   AF-C7GIF4-F1
#
_cell.length_a   1.000
_cell.length_b   1.000
_cell.length_c   1.000
_cell.angle_alpha   90.00
_cell.angle_beta   90.00
_cell.angle_gamma   90.00
#
_symmetry.space_group_name_H-M   'P 1'
#
loop_
_entity.id
_entity.type
_entity.pdbx_description
1 polymer ?
#
loop_
_entity_poly.entity_id
_entity_poly.type
_entity_poly.pdbx_seq_one_letter_code
_entity_poly.pdbx_strand_id
1 'polypeptide(L)'
;IYEPDITDELEKLKNRSDDSSEQIPVETIAQLKRTALTKELEGLIFLNPDRYNENNPDIGWETADEYLSGNVRDKLRVAKAMAADTDNPQAERFAGNVAALEKVQPEWIEASDIDVKIGTTWIEPLDYEQFIYELLNTPRRARAVRSQFYNTGTLK
;
A
#
# COMPACT_ATOMS: atom_id res chain seq x y z
N ILE A 1 -22.79 13.90 -14.37
CA ILE A 1 -21.50 13.18 -14.21
C ILE A 1 -20.43 14.24 -14.38
N TYR A 2 -19.42 14.29 -13.50
CA TYR A 2 -18.36 15.28 -13.59
C TYR A 2 -17.51 15.05 -14.85
N GLU A 3 -17.11 16.13 -15.53
CA GLU A 3 -16.20 16.08 -16.67
C GLU A 3 -15.04 17.04 -16.42
N PRO A 4 -13.77 16.57 -16.50
CA PRO A 4 -12.62 17.43 -16.28
C PRO A 4 -12.50 18.46 -17.41
N ASP A 5 -12.06 19.67 -17.09
CA ASP A 5 -11.80 20.69 -18.10
C ASP A 5 -10.54 20.34 -18.90
N ILE A 6 -10.73 20.15 -20.20
CA ILE A 6 -9.66 19.84 -21.17
C ILE A 6 -9.65 20.84 -22.33
N THR A 7 -10.39 21.95 -22.21
CA THR A 7 -10.60 22.93 -23.29
C THR A 7 -9.27 23.49 -23.79
N ASP A 8 -8.42 23.92 -22.85
CA ASP A 8 -7.11 24.51 -23.14
C ASP A 8 -6.17 23.52 -23.85
N GLU A 9 -6.16 22.26 -23.42
CA GLU A 9 -5.29 21.23 -24.00
C GLU A 9 -5.78 20.80 -25.40
N LEU A 10 -7.10 20.77 -25.61
CA LEU A 10 -7.69 20.54 -26.94
C LEU A 10 -7.35 21.69 -27.91
N GLU A 11 -7.40 22.94 -27.44
CA GLU A 11 -7.05 24.10 -28.26
C GLU A 11 -5.56 24.10 -28.64
N LYS A 12 -4.67 23.79 -27.69
CA LYS A 12 -3.23 23.62 -27.97
C LYS A 12 -2.97 22.54 -29.01
N LEU A 13 -3.68 21.40 -28.94
CA LEU A 13 -3.54 20.31 -29.91
C LEU A 13 -3.99 20.74 -31.31
N LYS A 14 -5.15 21.40 -31.40
CA LYS A 14 -5.70 21.90 -32.67
C LYS A 14 -4.81 22.93 -33.34
N ASN A 15 -4.19 23.81 -32.56
CA ASN A 15 -3.27 24.83 -33.07
C ASN A 15 -1.93 24.25 -33.56
N ARG A 16 -1.59 23.02 -33.16
CA ARG A 16 -0.36 22.32 -33.56
C ARG A 16 -0.55 21.42 -34.78
N SER A 17 -1.77 20.95 -35.02
CA SER A 17 -2.16 20.27 -36.26
C SER A 17 -2.46 21.31 -37.34
N ASP A 18 -1.58 21.44 -38.35
CA ASP A 18 -1.73 22.37 -39.48
C ASP A 18 -2.97 22.07 -40.35
N ASP A 19 -3.59 20.90 -40.16
CA ASP A 19 -4.83 20.49 -40.80
C ASP A 19 -6.05 20.73 -39.89
N SER A 20 -6.68 21.88 -40.10
CA SER A 20 -7.91 22.31 -39.41
C SER A 20 -9.15 21.43 -39.65
N SER A 21 -9.04 20.35 -40.44
CA SER A 21 -10.15 19.46 -40.82
C SER A 21 -10.12 18.06 -40.19
N GLU A 22 -9.04 17.66 -39.51
CA GLU A 22 -8.97 16.35 -38.86
C GLU A 22 -9.70 16.32 -37.50
N GLN A 23 -10.55 15.32 -37.31
CA GLN A 23 -11.23 15.06 -36.04
C GLN A 23 -10.23 14.44 -35.06
N ILE A 24 -10.16 14.99 -33.84
CA ILE A 24 -9.27 14.46 -32.80
C ILE A 24 -9.70 13.03 -32.45
N PRO A 25 -8.78 12.04 -32.45
CA PRO A 25 -9.10 10.67 -32.08
C PRO A 25 -9.71 10.58 -30.68
N VAL A 26 -10.73 9.73 -30.53
CA VAL A 26 -11.43 9.51 -29.25
C VAL A 26 -10.47 9.08 -28.15
N GLU A 27 -9.46 8.28 -28.48
CA GLU A 27 -8.41 7.83 -27.57
C GLU A 27 -7.58 8.99 -27.00
N THR A 28 -7.25 9.99 -27.83
CA THR A 28 -6.51 11.17 -27.39
C THR A 28 -7.32 11.98 -26.39
N ILE A 29 -8.63 12.14 -26.64
CA ILE A 29 -9.53 12.82 -25.72
C ILE A 29 -9.61 12.07 -24.39
N ALA A 30 -9.74 10.74 -24.43
CA ALA A 30 -9.75 9.91 -23.22
C ALA A 30 -8.45 10.07 -22.42
N GLN A 31 -7.30 10.10 -23.09
CA GLN A 31 -6.00 10.30 -22.44
C GLN A 31 -5.88 11.69 -21.80
N LEU A 32 -6.35 12.74 -22.47
CA LEU A 32 -6.36 14.10 -21.89
C LEU A 32 -7.24 14.16 -20.65
N LYS A 33 -8.47 13.64 -20.74
CA LYS A 33 -9.39 13.58 -19.59
C LYS A 33 -8.75 12.84 -18.42
N ARG A 34 -8.10 11.70 -18.68
CA ARG A 34 -7.36 10.93 -17.68
C ARG A 34 -6.27 11.78 -17.03
N THR A 35 -5.41 12.44 -17.82
CA THR A 35 -4.32 13.25 -17.27
C THR A 35 -4.83 14.39 -16.41
N ALA A 36 -5.89 15.08 -16.86
CA ALA A 36 -6.54 16.14 -16.10
C ALA A 36 -7.10 15.63 -14.77
N LEU A 37 -7.80 14.49 -14.77
CA LEU A 37 -8.30 13.86 -13.55
C LEU A 37 -7.18 13.46 -12.58
N THR A 38 -6.11 12.83 -13.09
CA THR A 38 -4.98 12.42 -12.22
C THR A 38 -4.27 13.61 -11.58
N LYS A 39 -4.29 14.78 -12.23
CA LYS A 39 -3.72 16.03 -11.71
C LYS A 39 -4.65 16.67 -10.68
N GLU A 40 -5.95 16.69 -10.94
CA GLU A 40 -6.95 17.21 -9.99
C GLU A 40 -7.00 16.38 -8.70
N LEU A 41 -6.84 15.07 -8.83
CA LEU A 41 -6.87 14.11 -7.71
C LEU A 41 -5.48 13.87 -7.10
N GLU A 42 -4.48 14.66 -7.47
CA GLU A 42 -3.12 14.52 -6.93
C GLU A 42 -3.14 14.68 -5.40
N GLY A 43 -2.57 13.70 -4.69
CA GLY A 43 -2.58 13.65 -3.22
C GLY A 43 -3.87 13.07 -2.61
N LEU A 44 -4.95 12.92 -3.38
CA LEU A 44 -6.17 12.19 -2.98
C LEU A 44 -6.18 10.74 -3.47
N ILE A 45 -5.49 10.48 -4.59
CA ILE A 45 -5.29 9.12 -5.12
C ILE A 45 -3.80 8.85 -5.30
N PHE A 46 -3.44 7.57 -5.15
CA PHE A 46 -2.09 7.08 -5.36
C PHE A 46 -2.13 5.85 -6.26
N LEU A 47 -1.10 5.69 -7.09
CA LEU A 47 -0.93 4.50 -7.91
C LEU A 47 -0.21 3.43 -7.08
N ASN A 48 -0.86 2.32 -6.79
CA ASN A 48 -0.29 1.23 -6.01
C ASN A 48 0.70 0.40 -6.87
N PRO A 49 1.99 0.33 -6.51
CA PRO A 49 2.98 -0.45 -7.24
C PRO A 49 2.68 -1.95 -7.34
N ASP A 50 1.94 -2.52 -6.40
CA ASP A 50 1.62 -3.96 -6.40
C ASP A 50 0.41 -4.29 -7.30
N ARG A 51 -0.36 -3.27 -7.71
CA ARG A 51 -1.61 -3.45 -8.46
C ARG A 51 -1.62 -2.77 -9.82
N TYR A 52 -0.69 -1.85 -10.09
CA TYR A 52 -0.64 -1.18 -11.38
C TYR A 52 -0.33 -2.17 -12.50
N ASN A 53 -0.81 -1.85 -13.70
CA ASN A 53 -0.55 -2.62 -14.89
C ASN A 53 -0.12 -1.69 -16.03
N GLU A 54 1.04 -1.93 -16.61
CA GLU A 54 1.58 -1.13 -17.71
C GLU A 54 0.70 -1.16 -18.96
N ASN A 55 -0.01 -2.28 -19.18
CA ASN A 55 -0.90 -2.45 -20.32
C ASN A 55 -2.28 -1.80 -20.11
N ASN A 56 -2.63 -1.48 -18.85
CA ASN A 56 -3.89 -0.83 -18.53
C ASN A 56 -3.69 0.24 -17.46
N PRO A 57 -3.57 1.51 -17.86
CA PRO A 57 -3.28 2.60 -16.94
C PRO A 57 -4.44 2.91 -15.97
N ASP A 58 -5.65 2.38 -16.18
CA ASP A 58 -6.83 2.51 -15.29
C ASP A 58 -6.76 1.65 -14.05
N ILE A 59 -5.85 0.67 -14.02
CA ILE A 59 -5.75 -0.28 -12.93
C ILE A 59 -4.66 0.16 -11.94
N GLY A 60 -4.94 -0.04 -10.65
CA GLY A 60 -3.98 0.18 -9.56
C GLY A 60 -4.12 1.50 -8.83
N TRP A 61 -5.11 2.33 -9.17
CA TRP A 61 -5.40 3.55 -8.42
C TRP A 61 -6.17 3.23 -7.14
N GLU A 62 -5.67 3.75 -6.02
CA GLU A 62 -6.27 3.64 -4.69
C GLU A 62 -6.47 5.04 -4.10
N THR A 63 -7.47 5.20 -3.24
CA THR A 63 -7.64 6.44 -2.48
C THR A 63 -6.53 6.61 -1.45
N ALA A 64 -6.26 7.85 -1.02
CA ALA A 64 -5.28 8.14 0.01
C ALA A 64 -5.51 7.31 1.29
N ASP A 65 -6.76 7.18 1.73
CA ASP A 65 -7.12 6.42 2.93
C ASP A 65 -6.78 4.92 2.80
N GLU A 66 -6.99 4.32 1.63
CA GLU A 66 -6.67 2.91 1.38
C GLU A 66 -5.16 2.71 1.20
N TYR A 67 -4.51 3.57 0.41
CA TYR A 67 -3.10 3.43 0.09
C TYR A 67 -2.19 3.75 1.28
N LEU A 68 -2.49 4.80 2.05
CA LEU A 68 -1.71 5.24 3.21
C LEU A 68 -2.10 4.54 4.52
N SER A 69 -2.83 3.42 4.44
CA SER A 69 -3.17 2.57 5.58
C SER A 69 -2.69 1.12 5.39
N GLY A 70 -2.84 0.31 6.43
CA GLY A 70 -2.39 -1.08 6.45
C GLY A 70 -0.88 -1.22 6.61
N ASN A 71 -0.26 -2.11 5.84
CA ASN A 71 1.19 -2.38 5.93
C ASN A 71 2.01 -1.30 5.20
N VAL A 72 2.01 -0.08 5.75
CA VAL A 72 2.68 1.10 5.18
C VAL A 72 4.21 0.98 5.16
N ARG A 73 4.80 0.10 5.98
CA ARG A 73 6.25 -0.19 5.96
C ARG A 73 6.64 -0.96 4.70
N ASP A 74 5.90 -2.02 4.37
CA ASP A 74 6.14 -2.77 3.13
C ASP A 74 5.79 -1.96 1.89
N LYS A 75 4.66 -1.24 1.91
CA LYS A 75 4.30 -0.32 0.82
C LYS A 75 5.40 0.70 0.56
N LEU A 76 6.02 1.28 1.59
CA LEU A 76 7.14 2.22 1.46
C LEU A 76 8.36 1.56 0.81
N ARG A 77 8.69 0.33 1.22
CA ARG A 77 9.81 -0.43 0.64
C ARG A 77 9.60 -0.66 -0.85
N VAL A 78 8.40 -1.09 -1.26
CA VAL A 78 8.08 -1.32 -2.68
C VAL A 78 8.07 0.00 -3.46
N ALA A 79 7.45 1.06 -2.93
CA ALA A 79 7.42 2.36 -3.59
C ALA A 79 8.82 2.93 -3.83
N LYS A 80 9.76 2.76 -2.87
CA LYS A 80 11.16 3.16 -3.06
C LYS A 80 11.86 2.39 -4.16
N ALA A 81 11.63 1.08 -4.27
CA ALA A 81 12.20 0.26 -5.32
C ALA A 81 11.72 0.72 -6.71
N MET A 82 10.43 1.02 -6.84
CA MET A 82 9.83 1.44 -8.12
C MET A 82 10.15 2.89 -8.49
N ALA A 83 10.32 3.77 -7.50
CA ALA A 83 10.78 5.13 -7.73
C ALA A 83 12.26 5.19 -8.16
N ALA A 84 13.07 4.20 -7.76
CA ALA A 84 14.47 4.11 -8.13
C ALA A 84 14.70 3.49 -9.53
N ASP A 85 13.70 2.82 -10.09
CA ASP A 85 13.75 2.24 -11.41
C ASP A 85 13.56 3.32 -12.49
N THR A 86 14.65 3.72 -13.14
CA THR A 86 14.64 4.77 -14.17
C THR A 86 13.96 4.35 -15.47
N ASP A 87 13.80 3.06 -15.71
CA ASP A 87 13.11 2.55 -16.90
C ASP A 87 11.58 2.56 -16.71
N ASN A 88 11.11 2.80 -15.47
CA ASN A 88 9.69 2.82 -15.17
C ASN A 88 9.04 4.18 -15.53
N PRO A 89 8.04 4.22 -16.42
CA PRO A 89 7.37 5.47 -16.81
C PRO A 89 6.57 6.12 -15.68
N GLN A 90 6.31 5.40 -14.58
CA GLN A 90 5.60 5.90 -13.40
C GLN A 90 6.54 6.20 -12.21
N ALA A 91 7.86 6.16 -12.40
CA ALA A 91 8.85 6.40 -11.34
C ALA A 91 8.59 7.70 -10.55
N GLU A 92 8.25 8.80 -11.24
CA GLU A 92 7.92 10.09 -10.61
C GLU A 92 6.69 10.01 -9.70
N ARG A 93 5.66 9.25 -10.10
CA ARG A 93 4.47 9.04 -9.25
C ARG A 93 4.83 8.24 -8.02
N PHE A 94 5.64 7.20 -8.16
CA PHE A 94 6.12 6.42 -7.03
C PHE A 94 7.02 7.24 -6.10
N ALA A 95 7.77 8.22 -6.60
CA ALA A 95 8.48 9.17 -5.75
C ALA A 95 7.51 10.01 -4.90
N GLY A 96 6.38 10.44 -5.49
CA GLY A 96 5.27 11.07 -4.75
C GLY A 96 4.68 10.15 -3.67
N ASN A 97 4.47 8.87 -3.99
CA ASN A 97 4.03 7.87 -3.02
C ASN A 97 5.01 7.73 -1.86
N VAL A 98 6.32 7.68 -2.13
CA VAL A 98 7.36 7.60 -1.10
C VAL A 98 7.25 8.78 -0.13
N ALA A 99 7.14 10.00 -0.65
CA ALA A 99 7.01 11.20 0.17
C ALA A 99 5.73 11.19 1.04
N ALA A 100 4.64 10.59 0.57
CA ALA A 100 3.42 10.43 1.35
C ALA A 100 3.56 9.33 2.41
N LEU A 101 4.11 8.17 2.04
CA LEU A 101 4.30 7.02 2.93
C LEU A 101 5.31 7.29 4.04
N GLU A 102 6.34 8.09 3.81
CA GLU A 102 7.30 8.50 4.84
C GLU A 102 6.64 9.31 5.97
N LYS A 103 5.59 10.08 5.66
CA LYS A 103 4.86 10.90 6.66
C LYS A 103 3.92 10.09 7.54
N VAL A 104 3.50 8.91 7.08
CA VAL A 104 2.52 8.05 7.77
C VAL A 104 3.14 6.80 8.39
N GLN A 105 4.47 6.78 8.57
CA GLN A 105 5.13 5.65 9.20
C GLN A 105 4.70 5.51 10.67
N PRO A 106 4.31 4.31 11.12
CA PRO A 106 3.97 4.09 12.52
C PRO A 106 5.23 4.25 13.37
N GLU A 107 5.05 4.87 14.53
CA GLU A 107 6.11 5.06 15.50
C GLU A 107 6.77 3.71 15.83
N TRP A 108 8.09 3.76 15.98
CA TRP A 108 8.82 2.61 16.46
C TRP A 108 8.70 2.60 17.99
N ILE A 109 7.96 1.63 18.50
CA ILE A 109 7.79 1.42 19.94
C ILE A 109 8.82 0.41 20.44
N GLU A 110 9.36 0.65 21.63
CA GLU A 110 10.28 -0.29 22.26
C GLU A 110 9.54 -1.49 22.81
N ALA A 111 10.23 -2.63 22.95
CA ALA A 111 9.61 -3.83 23.52
C ALA A 111 9.11 -3.62 24.96
N SER A 112 9.72 -2.69 25.70
CA SER A 112 9.30 -2.29 27.05
C SER A 112 7.98 -1.52 27.09
N ASP A 113 7.59 -0.88 25.98
CA ASP A 113 6.35 -0.10 25.88
C ASP A 113 5.14 -0.98 25.56
N ILE A 114 5.37 -2.26 25.28
CA ILE A 114 4.34 -3.25 24.98
C ILE A 114 4.02 -4.02 26.25
N ASP A 115 2.85 -3.76 26.85
CA ASP A 115 2.31 -4.58 27.95
C ASP A 115 1.36 -5.64 27.40
N VAL A 116 1.47 -6.87 27.91
CA VAL A 116 0.68 -8.00 27.45
C VAL A 116 -0.02 -8.67 28.61
N LYS A 117 -1.34 -8.83 28.48
CA LYS A 117 -2.15 -9.57 29.45
C LYS A 117 -2.09 -11.06 29.19
N ILE A 118 -1.95 -11.85 30.25
CA ILE A 118 -2.05 -13.31 30.16
C ILE A 118 -3.41 -13.69 29.54
N GLY A 119 -3.38 -14.56 28.54
CA GLY A 119 -4.57 -15.01 27.82
C GLY A 119 -4.92 -14.17 26.59
N THR A 120 -4.02 -13.31 26.11
CA THR A 120 -4.14 -12.75 24.76
C THR A 120 -4.15 -13.86 23.71
N THR A 121 -4.92 -13.66 22.64
CA THR A 121 -5.19 -14.68 21.62
C THR A 121 -4.01 -15.01 20.71
N TRP A 122 -3.00 -14.15 20.67
CA TRP A 122 -1.85 -14.26 19.77
C TRP A 122 -0.61 -14.88 20.42
N ILE A 123 -0.60 -15.07 21.74
CA ILE A 123 0.45 -15.83 22.44
C ILE A 123 -0.05 -17.23 22.70
N GLU A 124 0.71 -18.23 22.25
CA GLU A 124 0.30 -19.61 22.45
C GLU A 124 0.48 -20.03 23.92
N PRO A 125 -0.40 -20.89 24.47
CA PRO A 125 -0.24 -21.44 25.82
C PRO A 125 1.12 -22.09 26.10
N LEU A 126 1.82 -22.54 25.05
CA LEU A 126 3.16 -23.13 25.14
C LEU A 126 4.23 -22.08 25.41
N ASP A 127 4.11 -20.89 24.83
CA ASP A 127 5.07 -19.81 25.04
C ASP A 127 5.00 -19.32 26.49
N TYR A 128 3.79 -19.20 27.06
CA TYR A 128 3.63 -18.88 28.48
C TYR A 128 4.28 -19.93 29.39
N GLU A 129 4.08 -21.22 29.11
CA GLU A 129 4.65 -22.30 29.91
C GLU A 129 6.19 -22.31 29.84
N GLN A 130 6.74 -22.18 28.63
CA GLN A 130 8.18 -22.12 28.42
C GLN A 130 8.78 -20.90 29.15
N PHE A 131 8.15 -19.73 29.02
CA PHE A 131 8.56 -18.52 29.72
C PHE A 131 8.58 -18.72 31.24
N ILE A 132 7.55 -19.33 31.82
CA ILE A 132 7.49 -19.61 33.27
C ILE A 132 8.63 -20.55 33.69
N TYR A 133 8.95 -21.58 32.88
CA TYR A 133 10.04 -22.49 33.19
C TYR A 133 11.42 -21.84 33.11
N GLU A 134 11.63 -20.93 32.16
CA GLU A 134 12.86 -20.15 32.06
C GLU A 134 12.98 -19.15 33.22
N LEU A 135 11.91 -18.41 33.50
CA LEU A 135 11.86 -17.42 34.56
C LEU A 135 12.13 -18.03 35.95
N LEU A 136 11.55 -19.19 36.23
CA LEU A 136 11.69 -19.89 37.52
C LEU A 136 12.83 -20.90 37.55
N ASN A 137 13.59 -21.06 36.45
CA ASN A 137 14.60 -22.11 36.29
C ASN A 137 14.10 -23.52 36.64
N THR A 138 12.87 -23.84 36.23
CA THR A 138 12.20 -25.09 36.60
C THR A 138 12.95 -26.30 36.02
N PRO A 139 13.46 -27.22 36.86
CA PRO A 139 14.22 -28.37 36.39
C PRO A 139 13.31 -29.30 35.57
N ARG A 140 13.86 -29.95 34.54
CA ARG A 140 13.10 -30.81 33.60
C ARG A 140 12.15 -31.81 34.28
N ARG A 141 12.59 -32.41 35.39
CA ARG A 141 11.79 -33.37 36.18
C ARG A 141 10.52 -32.80 36.82
N ALA A 142 10.44 -31.48 36.97
CA ALA A 142 9.33 -30.76 37.59
C ALA A 142 8.49 -29.99 36.57
N ARG A 143 8.77 -30.15 35.26
CA ARG A 143 7.95 -29.61 34.19
C ARG A 143 6.76 -30.54 33.95
N ALA A 144 5.61 -29.97 33.58
CA ALA A 144 4.42 -30.73 33.24
C ALA A 144 4.71 -31.66 32.05
N VAL A 145 4.31 -32.93 32.17
CA VAL A 145 4.36 -33.90 31.07
C VAL A 145 3.02 -33.83 30.35
N ARG A 146 2.99 -33.18 29.18
CA ARG A 146 1.77 -33.08 28.37
C ARG A 146 1.62 -34.33 27.48
N SER A 147 0.49 -35.03 27.59
CA SER A 147 -0.01 -35.88 26.51
C SER A 147 -0.61 -34.97 25.43
N GLN A 148 -0.25 -35.21 24.17
CA GLN A 148 -0.62 -34.38 23.04
C GLN A 148 -2.14 -34.46 22.77
N PHE A 149 -2.93 -33.61 23.41
CA PHE A 149 -4.31 -33.35 23.01
C PHE A 149 -4.50 -31.84 22.91
N TYR A 150 -4.03 -31.27 21.79
CA TYR A 150 -4.46 -29.93 21.40
C TYR A 150 -5.81 -30.08 20.72
N ASN A 151 -6.86 -29.59 21.38
CA ASN A 151 -8.14 -29.40 20.75
C ASN A 151 -7.95 -28.23 19.78
N THR A 152 -7.71 -28.52 18.50
CA THR A 152 -7.68 -27.51 17.44
C THR A 152 -9.07 -26.92 17.34
N GLY A 153 -9.27 -25.78 17.99
CA GLY A 153 -10.50 -25.00 17.89
C GLY A 153 -10.70 -24.62 16.42
N THR A 154 -11.52 -25.39 15.73
CA THR A 154 -12.00 -25.08 14.39
C THR A 154 -12.90 -23.85 14.54
N LEU A 155 -12.41 -22.68 14.13
CA LEU A 155 -13.24 -21.49 13.99
C LEU A 155 -14.21 -21.75 12.81
N LYS A 156 -15.52 -21.73 13.10
CA LYS A 156 -16.59 -21.67 12.10
C LYS A 156 -16.84 -20.23 11.69
#